data_AF-J0Q0H4-F1
#
_entry.id   AF-J0Q0H4-F1
#
_cell.length_a   1.000
_cell.length_b   1.000
_cell.length_c   1.000
_cell.angle_alpha   90.00
_cell.angle_beta   90.00
_cell.angle_gamma   90.00
#
_symmetry.space_group_name_H-M   'P 1'
#
loop_
_entity.id
_entity.type
_entity.pdbx_description
1 polymer ?
#
loop_
_entity_poly.entity_id
_entity_poly.type
_entity_poly.pdbx_seq_one_letter_code
_entity_poly.pdbx_strand_id
1 'polypeptide(L)'
;MKQIFKLLSCIALLVITGCQFNKPPAGYFTVWEKSGADRLEVKKALLECGMPTPYDVDPENRNLSNNGWATIEACMIQAGFRDKVGGG
;
A
#
# COMPACT_ATOMS: atom_id res chain seq x y z
N MET A 1 15.03 40.99 -12.36
CA MET A 1 15.31 39.59 -12.75
C MET A 1 15.79 38.72 -11.58
N LYS A 2 16.84 39.09 -10.83
CA LYS A 2 17.38 38.28 -9.71
C LYS A 2 16.35 37.83 -8.65
N GLN A 3 15.39 38.69 -8.30
CA GLN A 3 14.32 38.35 -7.33
C GLN A 3 13.30 37.34 -7.87
N ILE A 4 12.96 37.42 -9.16
CA ILE A 4 12.02 36.50 -9.81
C ILE A 4 12.62 35.09 -9.86
N PHE A 5 13.92 34.98 -10.19
CA PHE A 5 14.63 33.70 -10.17
C PHE A 5 14.67 33.06 -8.76
N LYS A 6 14.82 33.86 -7.70
CA LYS A 6 14.76 33.36 -6.31
C LYS A 6 13.37 32.85 -5.94
N LEU A 7 12.33 33.60 -6.29
CA LEU A 7 10.93 33.21 -6.06
C LEU A 7 10.58 31.89 -6.76
N LEU A 8 10.94 31.76 -8.04
CA LEU A 8 10.70 30.53 -8.81
C LEU A 8 11.47 29.33 -8.24
N SER A 9 12.71 29.52 -7.78
CA SER A 9 13.49 28.47 -7.11
C SER A 9 12.85 28.01 -5.80
N CYS A 10 12.32 28.93 -4.99
CA CYS A 10 11.64 28.57 -3.74
C CYS A 10 10.33 27.80 -3.99
N ILE A 11 9.55 28.21 -5.00
CA ILE A 11 8.31 27.51 -5.39
C ILE A 11 8.62 26.09 -5.87
N ALA A 12 9.66 25.91 -6.70
CA ALA A 12 10.07 24.59 -7.17
C ALA A 12 10.44 23.64 -6.02
N LEU A 13 11.15 24.13 -4.99
CA LEU A 13 11.50 23.34 -3.81
C LEU A 13 10.25 22.95 -3.00
N LEU A 14 9.30 23.87 -2.81
CA LEU A 14 8.04 23.61 -2.09
C LEU A 14 7.19 22.55 -2.79
N VAL A 15 7.11 22.58 -4.12
CA VAL A 15 6.37 21.60 -4.93
C VAL A 15 6.97 20.19 -4.80
N ILE A 16 8.31 20.06 -4.84
CA ILE A 16 8.98 18.76 -4.71
C ILE A 16 8.78 18.17 -3.31
N THR A 17 8.82 19.00 -2.26
CA THR A 17 8.54 18.54 -0.88
C THR A 17 7.08 18.14 -0.68
N GLY A 18 6.13 18.87 -1.28
CA GLY A 18 4.69 18.58 -1.17
C GLY A 18 4.27 17.23 -1.74
N CYS A 19 4.96 16.74 -2.78
CA CYS A 19 4.66 15.44 -3.39
C CYS A 19 4.97 14.24 -2.49
N GLN A 20 5.86 14.37 -1.49
CA GLN A 20 6.18 13.23 -0.61
C GLN A 20 5.19 13.02 0.54
N PHE A 21 4.41 14.02 0.91
CA PHE A 21 3.51 13.97 2.08
C PHE A 21 2.16 13.27 1.80
N ASN A 22 1.79 13.08 0.53
CA ASN A 22 0.54 12.41 0.13
C ASN A 22 0.74 10.95 -0.27
N LYS A 23 1.68 10.24 0.35
CA LYS A 23 1.74 8.78 0.15
C LYS A 23 0.48 8.17 0.78
N PRO A 24 -0.29 7.34 0.05
CA PRO A 24 -1.39 6.61 0.64
C PRO A 24 -0.89 5.88 1.88
N PRO A 25 -1.71 5.78 2.94
CA PRO A 25 -1.34 5.06 4.14
C PRO A 25 -0.80 3.68 3.78
N ALA A 26 0.19 3.22 4.56
CA ALA A 26 0.62 1.84 4.47
C ALA A 26 -0.58 0.92 4.74
N GLY A 27 -0.52 -0.26 4.16
CA GLY A 27 -1.57 -1.24 4.28
C GLY A 27 -0.98 -2.64 4.25
N TYR A 28 -1.80 -3.63 4.58
CA TYR A 28 -1.44 -5.03 4.50
C TYR A 28 -0.93 -5.45 3.10
N PHE A 29 -1.31 -4.75 2.02
CA PHE A 29 -0.69 -4.96 0.69
C PHE A 29 0.84 -4.75 0.66
N THR A 30 1.41 -4.06 1.66
CA THR A 30 2.84 -3.81 1.73
C THR A 30 3.64 -5.01 2.23
N VAL A 31 3.01 -6.05 2.78
CA VAL A 31 3.72 -7.27 3.23
C VAL A 31 3.80 -8.34 2.14
N TRP A 32 2.98 -8.26 1.09
CA TRP A 32 2.97 -9.25 0.01
C TRP A 32 3.84 -8.86 -1.19
N GLU A 33 4.33 -9.86 -1.91
CA GLU A 33 5.01 -9.71 -3.19
C GLU A 33 4.78 -10.92 -4.11
N LYS A 34 4.93 -10.70 -5.42
CA LYS A 34 4.96 -11.76 -6.44
C LYS A 34 5.81 -11.27 -7.61
N SER A 35 6.61 -12.15 -8.21
CA SER A 35 7.46 -11.78 -9.34
C SER A 35 6.60 -11.23 -10.49
N GLY A 36 6.92 -10.02 -10.94
CA GLY A 36 6.19 -9.33 -12.00
C GLY A 36 4.88 -8.65 -11.56
N ALA A 37 4.47 -8.78 -10.29
CA ALA A 37 3.28 -8.13 -9.78
C ALA A 37 3.59 -6.73 -9.25
N ASP A 38 2.83 -5.74 -9.70
CA ASP A 38 2.88 -4.39 -9.15
C ASP A 38 2.01 -4.24 -7.87
N ARG A 39 2.07 -3.06 -7.26
CA ARG A 39 1.31 -2.76 -6.05
C ARG A 39 -0.21 -2.85 -6.26
N LEU A 40 -0.70 -2.51 -7.45
CA LEU A 40 -2.13 -2.56 -7.77
C LEU A 40 -2.59 -4.01 -7.84
N GLU A 41 -1.80 -4.90 -8.44
CA GLU A 41 -2.10 -6.33 -8.49
C GLU A 41 -2.15 -6.96 -7.10
N VAL A 42 -1.23 -6.59 -6.19
CA VAL A 42 -1.29 -7.06 -4.79
C VAL A 42 -2.58 -6.60 -4.10
N LYS A 43 -2.97 -5.33 -4.28
CA LYS A 43 -4.21 -4.79 -3.68
C LYS A 43 -5.45 -5.48 -4.22
N LYS A 44 -5.50 -5.73 -5.54
CA LYS A 44 -6.60 -6.45 -6.18
C LYS A 44 -6.69 -7.88 -5.64
N ALA A 45 -5.57 -8.59 -5.56
CA ALA A 45 -5.54 -9.94 -5.03
C ALA A 45 -6.04 -10.01 -3.58
N LEU A 46 -5.66 -9.06 -2.72
CA LEU A 46 -6.18 -9.00 -1.35
C LEU A 46 -7.70 -8.84 -1.30
N LEU A 47 -8.25 -7.94 -2.12
CA LEU A 47 -9.69 -7.73 -2.22
C LEU A 47 -10.41 -8.98 -2.77
N GLU A 48 -9.86 -9.61 -3.80
CA GLU A 48 -10.36 -10.87 -4.37
C GLU A 48 -10.30 -12.03 -3.35
N CYS A 49 -9.29 -12.03 -2.48
CA CYS A 49 -9.13 -12.98 -1.38
C CYS A 49 -10.04 -12.69 -0.16
N GLY A 50 -10.87 -11.64 -0.22
CA GLY A 50 -11.87 -11.33 0.80
C GLY A 50 -11.42 -10.35 1.87
N MET A 51 -10.28 -9.67 1.69
CA MET A 51 -9.93 -8.53 2.52
C MET A 51 -10.92 -7.38 2.25
N PRO A 52 -11.59 -6.81 3.27
CA PRO A 52 -12.52 -5.69 3.08
C PRO A 52 -11.86 -4.48 2.42
N THR A 53 -10.63 -4.16 2.83
CA THR A 53 -9.86 -3.03 2.32
C THR A 53 -8.36 -3.28 2.45
N PRO A 54 -7.55 -2.91 1.44
CA PRO A 54 -6.10 -3.14 1.50
C PRO A 54 -5.36 -2.20 2.46
N TYR A 55 -6.02 -1.18 3.06
CA TYR A 55 -5.36 -0.17 3.88
C TYR A 55 -5.59 -0.40 5.39
N ASP A 56 -4.54 -0.22 6.20
CA ASP A 56 -4.62 -0.53 7.65
C ASP A 56 -5.35 0.55 8.46
N VAL A 57 -5.52 1.74 7.87
CA VAL A 57 -6.24 2.86 8.49
C VAL A 57 -7.74 2.61 8.56
N ASP A 58 -8.25 1.73 7.69
CA ASP A 58 -9.68 1.49 7.56
C ASP A 58 -10.15 0.50 8.64
N PRO A 59 -11.21 0.82 9.39
CA PRO A 59 -11.63 0.04 10.55
C PRO A 59 -12.25 -1.32 10.17
N GLU A 60 -12.63 -1.53 8.91
CA GLU A 60 -13.30 -2.75 8.45
C GLU A 60 -12.45 -4.00 8.69
N ASN A 61 -11.13 -3.88 8.55
CA ASN A 61 -10.19 -4.98 8.82
C ASN A 61 -10.17 -5.39 10.30
N ARG A 62 -10.60 -4.52 11.24
CA ARG A 62 -10.66 -4.84 12.67
C ARG A 62 -11.77 -5.82 13.03
N ASN A 63 -12.75 -5.98 12.14
CA ASN A 63 -13.86 -6.90 12.34
C ASN A 63 -13.58 -8.30 11.78
N LEU A 64 -12.43 -8.50 11.12
CA LEU A 64 -12.02 -9.82 10.63
C LEU A 64 -11.71 -10.75 11.79
N SER A 65 -12.39 -11.91 11.82
CA SER A 65 -12.01 -13.00 12.71
C SER A 65 -10.63 -13.55 12.35
N ASN A 66 -9.96 -14.24 13.29
CA ASN A 66 -8.69 -14.91 13.03
C ASN A 66 -8.79 -15.89 11.84
N ASN A 67 -9.92 -16.59 11.70
CA ASN A 67 -10.17 -17.48 10.56
C ASN A 67 -10.30 -16.70 9.25
N GLY A 68 -10.86 -15.50 9.28
CA GLY A 68 -10.94 -14.60 8.13
C GLY A 68 -9.55 -14.17 7.65
N TRP A 69 -8.69 -13.76 8.58
CA TRP A 69 -7.28 -13.47 8.29
C TRP A 69 -6.56 -14.67 7.68
N ALA A 70 -6.61 -15.83 8.33
CA ALA A 70 -5.96 -17.04 7.83
C ALA A 70 -6.46 -17.45 6.44
N THR A 71 -7.75 -17.25 6.14
CA THR A 71 -8.31 -17.53 4.81
C THR A 71 -7.75 -16.58 3.75
N ILE A 72 -7.64 -15.29 4.05
CA ILE A 72 -7.07 -14.29 3.14
C ILE A 72 -5.59 -14.63 2.86
N GLU A 73 -4.80 -14.92 3.90
CA GLU A 73 -3.38 -15.27 3.77
C GLU A 73 -3.19 -16.55 2.95
N ALA A 74 -3.98 -17.60 3.23
CA ALA A 74 -3.94 -18.83 2.47
C ALA A 74 -4.31 -18.61 0.99
N CYS A 75 -5.29 -17.75 0.71
CA CYS A 75 -5.67 -17.39 -0.65
C CYS A 75 -4.54 -16.64 -1.38
N MET A 76 -3.89 -15.68 -0.73
CA MET A 76 -2.74 -14.95 -1.30
C MET A 76 -1.60 -15.91 -1.66
N ILE A 77 -1.28 -16.85 -0.76
CA ILE A 77 -0.26 -17.89 -1.00
C ILE A 77 -0.64 -18.77 -2.19
N GLN A 78 -1.91 -19.22 -2.27
CA GLN A 78 -2.40 -20.02 -3.40
C GLN A 78 -2.37 -19.25 -4.73
N ALA A 79 -2.60 -17.94 -4.70
CA ALA A 79 -2.46 -17.06 -5.86
C ALA A 79 -0.99 -16.80 -6.25
N GLY A 80 -0.03 -17.38 -5.53
CA GLY A 80 1.40 -17.31 -5.81
C GLY A 80 2.07 -16.04 -5.27
N PHE A 81 1.42 -15.32 -4.34
CA PHE A 81 2.05 -14.27 -3.58
C PHE A 81 2.82 -14.86 -2.41
N ARG A 82 3.86 -14.15 -1.98
CA ARG A 82 4.70 -14.50 -0.83
C ARG A 82 4.66 -13.36 0.18
N ASP A 83 4.56 -13.70 1.45
CA ASP A 83 4.77 -12.74 2.52
C ASP A 83 6.27 -12.43 2.67
N LYS A 84 6.60 -11.13 2.70
CA LYS A 84 7.94 -10.59 2.88
C LYS A 84 8.40 -10.58 4.33
N VAL A 85 7.47 -10.58 5.29
CA VAL A 85 7.81 -10.44 6.72
C VAL A 85 7.90 -11.79 7.45
N GLY A 86 7.55 -12.89 6.78
CA GLY A 86 7.73 -14.25 7.30
C GLY A 86 6.67 -14.68 8.32
N GLY A 87 5.49 -14.08 8.27
CA GLY A 87 4.34 -14.43 9.10
C GLY A 87 3.50 -15.53 8.44
N GLY A 88 3.57 -16.72 9.03
CA GLY A 88 2.50 -17.71 8.98
C GLY A 88 1.95 -17.94 10.37
#